data_AF-A0A353QFR3-F1
#
_entry.id   AF-A0A353QFR3-F1
#
_cell.length_a   1.000
_cell.length_b   1.000
_cell.length_c   1.000
_cell.angle_alpha   90.00
_cell.angle_beta   90.00
_cell.angle_gamma   90.00
#
_symmetry.space_group_name_H-M   'P 1'
#
loop_
_entity.id
_entity.type
_entity.pdbx_description
1 polymer ?
#
loop_
_entity_poly.entity_id
_entity_poly.type
_entity_poly.pdbx_seq_one_letter_code
_entity_poly.pdbx_strand_id
1 'polypeptide(L)'
;VVKIGTKPPVYTLTTSRGTFRYSQVATMSASAYCPCKICCGPKANGITKSGKKAGYGVVAVDPKVIPLGTQFYIEGYGPAVAADIGSAIKGNRIDLCFETHQEALNFGRRKIQVYILVVN
;
A
#
# COMPACT_ATOMS: atom_id res chain seq x y z
N VAL A 1 5.55 38.91 -1.79
CA VAL A 1 4.80 37.90 -1.00
C VAL A 1 5.75 36.73 -0.71
N VAL A 2 6.25 36.60 0.53
CA VAL A 2 7.09 35.46 0.90
C VAL A 2 6.16 34.27 1.13
N LYS A 3 6.20 33.26 0.24
CA LYS A 3 5.59 31.95 0.51
C LYS A 3 6.45 31.27 1.57
N ILE A 4 6.10 31.44 2.84
CA ILE A 4 6.68 30.67 3.93
C ILE A 4 6.14 29.25 3.79
N GLY A 5 6.88 28.40 3.09
CA GLY A 5 6.56 26.99 2.93
C GLY A 5 6.89 26.24 4.22
N THR A 6 5.91 26.08 5.12
CA THR A 6 6.05 25.14 6.23
C THR A 6 6.12 23.73 5.65
N LYS A 7 7.30 23.09 5.75
CA LYS A 7 7.43 21.66 5.46
C LYS A 7 6.37 20.92 6.28
N PRO A 8 5.63 19.94 5.70
CA PRO A 8 4.63 19.20 6.46
C PRO A 8 5.28 18.55 7.70
N PRO A 9 4.57 18.54 8.85
CA PRO A 9 5.10 17.94 10.06
C PRO A 9 5.42 16.46 9.83
N VAL A 10 6.54 16.01 10.41
CA VAL A 10 6.97 14.62 10.37
C VAL A 10 6.82 14.02 11.75
N TYR A 11 6.14 12.89 11.82
CA TYR A 11 5.85 12.15 13.04
C TYR A 11 6.62 10.83 13.06
N THR A 12 6.67 10.19 14.23
CA THR A 12 7.35 8.91 14.45
C THR A 12 6.34 7.86 14.87
N LEU A 13 6.38 6.69 14.22
CA LEU A 13 5.60 5.50 14.55
C LEU A 13 6.56 4.40 15.03
N THR A 14 6.45 4.00 16.29
CA THR A 14 7.24 2.91 16.87
C THR A 14 6.41 1.63 16.89
N THR A 15 6.92 0.56 16.29
CA THR A 15 6.23 -0.73 16.19
C THR A 15 7.19 -1.87 16.53
N SER A 16 6.67 -3.08 16.72
CA SER A 16 7.52 -4.28 16.88
C SER A 16 8.41 -4.56 15.66
N ARG A 17 8.09 -3.97 14.50
CA ARG A 17 8.85 -4.11 13.25
C ARG A 17 9.80 -2.93 12.98
N GLY A 18 10.00 -2.07 13.98
CA GLY A 18 10.89 -0.91 13.90
C GLY A 18 10.17 0.43 13.97
N THR A 19 10.96 1.48 13.79
CA THR A 19 10.54 2.87 13.92
C THR A 19 10.49 3.53 12.54
N PHE A 20 9.33 4.11 12.20
CA PHE A 20 9.07 4.72 10.90
C PHE A 20 8.74 6.20 11.05
N ARG A 21 9.16 7.01 10.08
CA ARG A 21 8.78 8.42 9.99
C ARG A 21 7.66 8.58 8.97
N TYR A 22 6.61 9.31 9.31
CA TYR A 22 5.46 9.50 8.43
C TYR A 22 5.02 10.97 8.43
N SER A 23 4.37 11.39 7.35
CA SER A 23 3.85 12.76 7.20
C SER A 23 2.32 12.80 7.15
N GLN A 24 1.68 11.68 6.82
CA GLN A 24 0.23 11.56 6.69
C GLN A 24 -0.23 10.18 7.17
N VAL A 25 -1.45 10.14 7.70
CA VAL A 25 -2.15 8.91 8.05
C VAL A 25 -3.57 9.00 7.50
N ALA A 26 -4.06 7.89 6.93
CA ALA A 26 -5.42 7.79 6.42
C ALA A 26 -6.05 6.46 6.83
N THR A 27 -7.33 6.49 7.16
CA THR A 27 -8.13 5.25 7.22
C THR A 27 -8.59 4.92 5.81
N MET A 28 -8.12 3.80 5.26
CA MET A 28 -8.43 3.35 3.89
C MET A 28 -9.33 2.12 3.88
N SER A 29 -10.07 1.92 2.80
CA SER A 29 -10.76 0.65 2.54
C SER A 29 -9.76 -0.34 1.93
N ALA A 30 -9.33 -1.32 2.72
CA ALA A 30 -8.36 -2.33 2.32
C ALA A 30 -9.04 -3.63 1.86
N SER A 31 -8.48 -4.21 0.80
CA SER A 31 -8.70 -5.61 0.40
C SER A 31 -7.36 -6.33 0.29
N ALA A 32 -7.40 -7.60 -0.09
CA ALA A 32 -6.21 -8.38 -0.34
C ALA A 32 -6.31 -9.16 -1.66
N TYR A 33 -5.14 -9.36 -2.27
CA TYR A 33 -4.96 -10.20 -3.45
C TYR A 33 -3.66 -10.99 -3.32
N CYS A 34 -3.40 -11.88 -4.27
CA CYS A 34 -2.10 -12.53 -4.42
C CYS A 34 -1.78 -12.69 -5.91
N PRO A 35 -0.56 -13.07 -6.31
CA PRO A 35 -0.15 -13.14 -7.72
C PRO A 35 -0.82 -14.27 -8.53
N CYS A 36 -1.73 -15.05 -7.95
CA CYS A 36 -2.32 -16.21 -8.61
C CYS A 36 -3.33 -15.82 -9.70
N LYS A 37 -3.63 -16.76 -10.61
CA LYS A 37 -4.56 -16.54 -11.72
C LYS A 37 -6.02 -16.31 -11.29
N ILE A 38 -6.39 -16.73 -10.08
CA ILE A 38 -7.74 -16.50 -9.53
C ILE A 38 -7.91 -15.00 -9.20
N CYS A 39 -6.90 -14.39 -8.57
CA CYS A 39 -6.92 -12.97 -8.21
C CYS A 39 -6.61 -12.06 -9.40
N CYS A 40 -5.62 -12.42 -10.22
CA CYS A 40 -5.06 -11.55 -11.25
C CYS A 40 -5.48 -11.92 -12.69
N GLY A 41 -6.30 -12.95 -12.86
CA GLY A 41 -6.75 -13.45 -14.15
C GLY A 41 -5.77 -14.42 -14.83
N PRO A 42 -6.19 -15.04 -15.95
CA PRO A 42 -5.46 -16.16 -16.57
C PRO A 42 -4.08 -15.78 -17.13
N LYS A 43 -3.86 -14.50 -17.44
CA LYS A 43 -2.61 -13.94 -17.99
C LYS A 43 -1.66 -13.40 -16.91
N ALA A 44 -1.96 -13.63 -15.63
CA ALA A 44 -1.10 -13.19 -14.53
C ALA A 44 0.32 -13.76 -14.69
N ASN A 45 1.32 -12.88 -14.70
CA ASN A 45 2.74 -13.21 -14.77
C ASN A 45 3.50 -12.84 -13.48
N GLY A 46 2.78 -12.38 -12.45
CA GLY A 46 3.37 -11.98 -11.17
C GLY A 46 4.16 -10.67 -11.22
N ILE A 47 3.99 -9.85 -12.26
CA ILE A 47 4.66 -8.55 -12.39
C ILE A 47 3.63 -7.42 -12.24
N THR A 48 3.93 -6.51 -11.32
CA THR A 48 3.11 -5.33 -11.00
C THR A 48 3.23 -4.25 -12.07
N LYS A 49 2.34 -3.25 -12.03
CA LYS A 49 2.40 -2.09 -12.94
C LYS A 49 3.75 -1.36 -12.94
N SER A 50 4.45 -1.30 -11.81
CA SER A 50 5.76 -0.68 -11.67
C SER A 50 6.93 -1.56 -12.15
N GLY A 51 6.67 -2.80 -12.57
CA GLY A 51 7.70 -3.77 -12.98
C GLY A 51 8.29 -4.59 -11.83
N LYS A 52 7.85 -4.38 -10.58
CA LYS A 52 8.25 -5.21 -9.44
C LYS A 52 7.52 -6.55 -9.45
N LYS A 53 8.15 -7.60 -8.89
CA LYS A 53 7.47 -8.86 -8.59
C LYS A 53 6.37 -8.61 -7.54
N ALA A 54 5.17 -9.10 -7.81
CA ALA A 54 4.07 -9.08 -6.86
C ALA A 54 4.33 -10.10 -5.74
N GLY A 55 3.99 -9.73 -4.51
CA GLY A 55 4.22 -10.49 -3.30
C GLY A 55 4.08 -9.62 -2.06
N TYR A 56 4.34 -10.18 -0.89
CA TYR A 56 4.22 -9.46 0.36
C TYR A 56 5.06 -8.17 0.37
N GLY A 57 4.47 -7.09 0.91
CA GLY A 57 5.05 -5.74 0.89
C GLY A 57 4.75 -4.93 -0.38
N VAL A 58 4.10 -5.51 -1.39
CA VAL A 58 3.53 -4.75 -2.52
C VAL A 58 2.06 -4.43 -2.25
N VAL A 59 1.63 -3.25 -2.65
CA VAL A 59 0.21 -2.88 -2.68
C VAL A 59 -0.21 -2.26 -4.01
N ALA A 60 -1.47 -2.46 -4.37
CA ALA A 60 -2.14 -1.75 -5.46
C ALA A 60 -2.88 -0.52 -4.93
N VAL A 61 -2.79 0.59 -5.65
CA VAL A 61 -3.42 1.88 -5.29
C VAL A 61 -4.06 2.56 -6.50
N ASP A 62 -4.80 3.64 -6.26
CA ASP A 62 -5.15 4.60 -7.30
C ASP A 62 -4.02 5.63 -7.50
N PRO A 63 -3.29 5.61 -8.64
CA PRO A 63 -2.17 6.52 -8.87
C PRO A 63 -2.56 8.00 -8.94
N LYS A 64 -3.85 8.32 -9.11
CA LYS A 64 -4.34 9.71 -9.06
C LYS A 64 -4.39 10.26 -7.64
N VAL A 65 -4.43 9.39 -6.64
CA VAL A 65 -4.49 9.76 -5.22
C VAL A 65 -3.17 9.46 -4.52
N ILE A 66 -2.60 8.28 -4.79
CA ILE A 66 -1.32 7.86 -4.21
C ILE A 66 -0.36 7.47 -5.33
N PRO A 67 0.72 8.25 -5.57
CA PRO A 67 1.69 7.93 -6.59
C PRO A 67 2.32 6.53 -6.39
N LEU A 68 2.69 5.89 -7.50
CA LEU A 68 3.51 4.67 -7.42
C LEU A 68 4.89 5.03 -6.83
N GLY A 69 5.45 4.12 -6.05
CA GLY A 69 6.68 4.29 -5.28
C GLY A 69 6.46 4.82 -3.87
N THR A 70 5.27 5.30 -3.51
CA THR A 70 4.95 5.70 -2.13
C THR A 70 5.17 4.54 -1.17
N GLN A 71 5.88 4.83 -0.07
CA GLN A 71 6.17 3.88 1.00
C GLN A 71 5.13 4.03 2.11
N PHE A 72 4.74 2.91 2.71
CA PHE A 72 3.74 2.86 3.76
C PHE A 72 4.23 2.04 4.95
N TYR A 73 3.64 2.33 6.10
CA TYR A 73 3.38 1.32 7.12
C TYR A 73 1.87 1.11 7.20
N ILE A 74 1.42 -0.14 7.06
CA ILE A 74 0.00 -0.49 7.10
C ILE A 74 -0.26 -1.31 8.35
N GLU A 75 -1.17 -0.85 9.21
CA GLU A 75 -1.49 -1.52 10.47
C GLU A 75 -1.88 -3.00 10.25
N GLY A 76 -1.37 -3.93 11.06
CA GLY A 76 -1.66 -5.36 10.91
C GLY A 76 -1.07 -6.03 9.66
N TYR A 77 -0.47 -5.28 8.73
CA TYR A 77 0.23 -5.80 7.57
C TYR A 77 1.73 -5.55 7.70
N GLY A 78 2.18 -4.29 7.72
CA GLY A 78 3.58 -3.91 7.88
C GLY A 78 4.06 -2.91 6.81
N PRO A 79 5.38 -2.78 6.63
CA PRO A 79 5.97 -1.93 5.59
C PRO A 79 5.55 -2.37 4.19
N ALA A 80 5.22 -1.43 3.32
CA ALA A 80 4.80 -1.72 1.96
C ALA A 80 5.10 -0.60 0.97
N VAL A 81 5.05 -0.91 -0.33
CA VAL A 81 5.24 0.05 -1.43
C VAL A 81 4.10 0.00 -2.44
N ALA A 82 3.64 1.16 -2.86
CA ALA A 82 2.70 1.31 -3.98
C ALA A 82 3.41 0.91 -5.28
N ALA A 83 3.16 -0.30 -5.76
CA ALA A 83 3.85 -0.83 -6.93
C ALA A 83 2.89 -1.31 -8.02
N ASP A 84 1.60 -1.39 -7.71
CA ASP A 84 0.60 -1.92 -8.64
C ASP A 84 -0.65 -1.03 -8.74
N ILE A 85 -1.49 -1.32 -9.72
CA ILE A 85 -2.80 -0.68 -9.91
C ILE A 85 -3.88 -1.73 -10.17
N GLY A 86 -5.11 -1.43 -9.77
CA GLY A 86 -6.28 -2.25 -10.09
C GLY A 86 -7.42 -1.43 -10.67
N SER A 87 -8.23 -2.02 -11.54
CA SER A 87 -9.41 -1.35 -12.11
C SER A 87 -10.45 -1.00 -11.03
N ALA A 88 -10.60 -1.86 -10.00
CA ALA A 88 -11.50 -1.65 -8.87
C ALA A 88 -10.89 -0.84 -7.71
N ILE A 89 -9.57 -0.57 -7.78
CA ILE A 89 -8.82 0.17 -6.76
C ILE A 89 -8.81 1.64 -7.17
N LYS A 90 -9.75 2.40 -6.61
CA LYS A 90 -10.03 3.80 -6.94
C LYS A 90 -10.24 4.62 -5.68
N GLY A 91 -9.75 5.86 -5.69
CA GLY A 91 -9.83 6.76 -4.54
C GLY A 91 -9.04 6.23 -3.36
N ASN A 92 -9.65 6.31 -2.16
CA ASN A 92 -9.04 5.91 -0.89
C ASN A 92 -9.12 4.38 -0.63
N ARG A 93 -8.80 3.58 -1.66
CA ARG A 93 -8.75 2.10 -1.61
C ARG A 93 -7.32 1.62 -1.78
N ILE A 94 -6.99 0.52 -1.11
CA ILE A 94 -5.68 -0.11 -1.14
C ILE A 94 -5.84 -1.63 -1.19
N ASP A 95 -5.09 -2.31 -2.04
CA ASP A 95 -5.14 -3.77 -2.17
C ASP A 95 -3.79 -4.37 -1.76
N LEU A 96 -3.79 -5.21 -0.73
CA LEU A 96 -2.57 -5.74 -0.11
C LEU A 96 -2.20 -7.06 -0.77
N CYS A 97 -0.98 -7.17 -1.33
CA CYS A 97 -0.53 -8.40 -1.98
C CYS A 97 0.01 -9.40 -0.96
N PHE A 98 -0.61 -10.55 -0.81
CA PHE A 98 -0.10 -11.65 0.00
C PHE A 98 0.65 -12.67 -0.87
N GLU A 99 1.40 -13.56 -0.23
CA GLU A 99 2.10 -14.65 -0.93
C GLU A 99 1.11 -15.68 -1.47
N THR A 100 0.09 -16.01 -0.67
CA THR A 100 -0.88 -17.06 -1.00
C THR A 100 -2.31 -16.54 -1.13
N HIS A 101 -3.13 -17.28 -1.87
CA HIS A 101 -4.55 -16.99 -2.00
C HIS A 101 -5.30 -17.13 -0.66
N GLN A 102 -4.92 -18.13 0.14
CA GLN A 102 -5.55 -18.36 1.45
C GLN A 102 -5.29 -17.20 2.42
N GLU A 103 -4.09 -16.64 2.45
CA GLU A 103 -3.79 -15.46 3.27
C GLU A 103 -4.62 -14.26 2.86
N ALA A 104 -4.76 -14.02 1.54
CA ALA A 104 -5.60 -12.95 1.04
C ALA A 104 -7.08 -13.12 1.43
N LEU A 105 -7.60 -14.36 1.35
CA LEU A 105 -8.96 -14.67 1.81
C LEU A 105 -9.13 -14.46 3.32
N ASN A 106 -8.18 -14.93 4.12
CA ASN A 106 -8.18 -14.75 5.58
C ASN A 106 -8.11 -13.26 5.96
N PHE A 107 -7.42 -12.44 5.15
CA PHE A 107 -7.40 -11.01 5.36
C PHE A 107 -8.76 -10.36 5.05
N GLY A 108 -9.40 -10.73 3.95
CA GLY A 108 -10.73 -10.22 3.58
C GLY A 108 -10.75 -8.72 3.26
N ARG A 109 -11.87 -8.05 3.56
CA ARG A 109 -12.03 -6.60 3.36
C ARG A 109 -12.27 -5.91 4.69
N ARG A 110 -11.56 -4.81 4.93
CA ARG A 110 -11.64 -4.08 6.20
C ARG A 110 -11.20 -2.63 6.04
N LYS A 111 -11.59 -1.75 6.98
CA LYS A 111 -10.96 -0.43 7.10
C LYS A 111 -9.67 -0.57 7.91
N ILE A 112 -8.61 0.12 7.49
CA ILE A 112 -7.29 0.02 8.13
C ILE A 112 -6.58 1.36 8.14
N GLN A 113 -5.73 1.60 9.14
CA GLN A 113 -4.85 2.77 9.14
C GLN A 113 -3.64 2.53 8.25
N VAL A 114 -3.38 3.49 7.37
CA VAL A 114 -2.25 3.52 6.45
C VAL A 114 -1.46 4.78 6.70
N TYR A 115 -0.20 4.59 7.09
CA TYR A 115 0.75 5.67 7.36
C TYR A 115 1.62 5.85 6.12
N ILE A 116 1.61 7.06 5.55
CA ILE A 116 2.45 7.41 4.40
C ILE A 116 3.81 7.86 4.91
N LEU A 117 4.82 7.07 4.58
CA LEU A 117 6.17 7.23 5.11
C LEU A 117 6.94 8.33 4.39
N VAL A 118 7.80 9.00 5.15
CA VAL A 118 8.83 9.89 4.61
C VAL A 118 10.07 9.06 4.36
N VAL A 119 10.46 8.96 3.09
CA VAL A 119 11.71 8.33 2.67
C VAL A 119 12.78 9.43 2.68
N ASN A 120 13.86 9.23 3.44
CA ASN A 120 15.00 10.16 3.49
C ASN A 120 15.96 9.90 2.33
#